data_AF-C0JWN7-F1
#
_entry.id   AF-C0JWN7-F1
#
_cell.length_a   1.000
_cell.length_b   1.000
_cell.length_c   1.000
_cell.angle_alpha   90.00
_cell.angle_beta   90.00
_cell.angle_gamma   90.00
#
_symmetry.space_group_name_H-M   'P 1'
#
loop_
_entity.id
_entity.type
_entity.pdbx_description
1 polymer ?
#
loop_
_entity_poly.entity_id
_entity_poly.type
_entity_poly.pdbx_seq_one_letter_code
_entity_poly.pdbx_strand_id
1 'polypeptide(L)' 'MLNTSVFLLARLPEAYAPFDPLVDVLPIIPLLFFLLAFVWQASVSFR' A
#
# COMPACT_ATOMS: atom_id res chain seq x y z
N MET A 1 11.29 13.93 -20.40
CA MET A 1 10.89 14.25 -19.02
C MET A 1 9.38 14.30 -18.97
N LEU A 2 8.76 13.24 -18.46
CA LEU A 2 7.47 13.22 -17.76
C LEU A 2 7.45 11.83 -17.12
N ASN A 3 7.77 11.77 -15.83
CA ASN A 3 7.67 10.55 -15.02
C ASN A 3 6.18 10.34 -14.76
N THR A 4 5.52 9.57 -15.62
CA THR A 4 4.12 9.19 -15.40
C THR A 4 4.09 8.29 -14.17
N SER A 5 3.75 8.88 -13.02
CA SER A 5 3.38 8.13 -11.82
C SER A 5 2.19 7.24 -12.19
N VAL A 6 2.47 5.95 -12.38
CA VAL A 6 1.48 4.93 -12.71
C VAL A 6 0.59 4.71 -11.47
N PHE A 7 -0.40 5.57 -11.27
CA PHE A 7 -1.62 5.22 -10.54
C PHE A 7 -2.61 4.69 -11.59
N LEU A 8 -2.57 3.38 -11.85
CA LEU A 8 -3.60 2.73 -12.68
C LEU A 8 -4.91 2.69 -11.89
N LEU A 9 -5.65 3.79 -11.91
CA LEU A 9 -7.04 3.86 -11.46
C LEU A 9 -7.96 3.33 -12.57
N ALA A 10 -7.84 2.03 -12.87
CA ALA A 10 -8.82 1.31 -13.66
C ALA A 10 -9.97 0.87 -12.74
N ARG A 11 -11.21 0.91 -13.23
CA ARG A 11 -12.36 0.36 -12.49
C ARG A 11 -12.20 -1.15 -12.35
N LEU A 12 -12.55 -1.68 -11.18
CA LEU A 12 -12.61 -3.11 -10.97
C LEU A 12 -13.76 -3.71 -11.82
N PRO A 13 -13.66 -4.99 -12.23
CA PRO A 13 -14.80 -5.70 -12.83
C PRO A 13 -16.00 -5.73 -11.88
N GLU A 14 -17.24 -5.87 -12.38
CA GLU A 14 -18.45 -5.71 -11.55
C GLU A 14 -18.50 -6.67 -10.34
N ALA A 15 -17.98 -7.88 -10.50
CA ALA A 15 -17.90 -8.86 -9.41
C ALA A 15 -17.01 -8.42 -8.23
N TYR A 16 -16.07 -7.50 -8.48
CA TYR A 16 -15.13 -7.00 -7.47
C TYR A 16 -15.42 -5.56 -7.01
N ALA A 17 -16.44 -4.91 -7.56
CA ALA A 17 -16.83 -3.54 -7.17
C ALA A 17 -17.02 -3.32 -5.65
N PRO A 18 -17.50 -4.31 -4.85
CA PRO A 18 -17.56 -4.15 -3.40
C PRO A 18 -16.19 -3.98 -2.72
N PHE A 19 -15.09 -4.37 -3.39
CA PHE A 19 -13.72 -4.26 -2.90
C PHE A 19 -12.99 -3.01 -3.38
N ASP A 20 -13.66 -2.11 -4.13
CA ASP A 20 -13.09 -0.81 -4.54
C ASP A 20 -12.41 -0.10 -3.34
N PRO A 21 -13.04 0.04 -2.15
CA PRO A 21 -12.42 0.72 -1.01
C PRO A 21 -11.18 0.01 -0.46
N LEU A 22 -11.06 -1.31 -0.62
CA LEU A 22 -9.87 -2.06 -0.20
C LEU A 22 -8.71 -1.79 -1.14
N VAL A 23 -8.97 -1.79 -2.46
CA VAL A 23 -7.94 -1.54 -3.48
C VAL A 23 -7.37 -0.13 -3.36
N ASP A 24 -8.20 0.85 -3.00
CA ASP A 24 -7.76 2.23 -2.73
C ASP A 24 -6.70 2.32 -1.61
N VAL A 25 -6.67 1.37 -0.68
CA VAL A 25 -5.70 1.32 0.42
C VAL A 25 -4.43 0.56 0.07
N LEU A 26 -4.46 -0.39 -0.88
CA LEU A 26 -3.30 -1.23 -1.22
C LEU A 26 -2.01 -0.46 -1.56
N PRO A 27 -2.04 0.71 -2.23
CA PRO A 27 -0.83 1.49 -2.50
C PRO A 27 -0.04 1.91 -1.25
N ILE A 28 -0.65 1.91 -0.06
CA ILE A 28 0.04 2.27 1.20
C ILE A 28 0.90 1.13 1.77
N ILE A 29 0.73 -0.11 1.30
CA ILE A 29 1.40 -1.30 1.84
C ILE A 29 2.94 -1.15 1.91
N PRO A 30 3.65 -0.60 0.92
CA PRO A 30 5.10 -0.40 1.02
C PRO A 30 5.50 0.47 2.22
N LEU A 31 4.71 1.49 2.56
CA LEU A 31 4.95 2.33 3.73
C LEU A 31 4.70 1.55 5.04
N LEU A 32 3.68 0.69 5.08
CA LEU A 32 3.44 -0.17 6.24
C LEU A 32 4.61 -1.11 6.51
N PHE A 33 5.24 -1.68 5.47
CA PHE A 33 6.44 -2.51 5.64
C PHE A 33 7.66 -1.69 6.11
N PHE A 34 7.84 -0.47 5.59
CA PHE A 34 8.86 0.43 6.10
C PHE A 34 8.67 0.73 7.59
N LEU A 35 7.44 1.05 8.01
CA LEU A 35 7.11 1.29 9.42
C LEU A 35 7.25 0.02 10.27
N LEU A 36 6.92 -1.14 9.72
CA LEU A 36 7.09 -2.44 10.38
C LEU A 36 8.56 -2.70 10.76
N ALA A 37 9.53 -2.22 9.97
CA ALA A 37 10.94 -2.35 10.33
C ALA A 37 11.26 -1.63 11.65
N PHE A 38 10.65 -0.48 11.92
CA PHE A 38 10.80 0.24 13.19
C PHE A 38 10.05 -0.44 14.33
N VAL A 39 8.87 -1.01 14.07
CA VAL A 39 8.14 -1.83 15.05
C VAL A 39 8.98 -3.04 15.45
N TRP A 40 9.58 -3.72 14.46
CA TRP A 40 10.47 -4.85 14.69
C TRP A 40 11.68 -4.42 15.53
N GLN A 41 12.37 -3.35 15.13
CA GLN A 41 13.50 -2.83 15.88
C GLN A 41 13.14 -2.42 17.31
N ALA A 42 12.01 -1.74 17.51
CA ALA A 42 11.50 -1.40 18.84
C ALA A 42 11.24 -2.64 19.70
N SER A 43 10.72 -3.74 19.11
CA SER A 43 10.48 -5.00 19.83
C SER A 43 11.76 -5.67 20.35
N VAL A 44 12.90 -5.38 19.73
CA VAL A 44 14.23 -5.83 20.16
C VAL A 44 15.07 -4.71 20.77
N SER A 45 14.42 -3.62 21.22
CA SER A 45 15.05 -2.49 21.91
C SER A 45 16.11 -1.74 21.08
N PHE A 46 15.98 -1.73 19.75
CA PHE A 46 16.93 -1.10 18.83
C PHE A 46 18.38 -1.59 19.02
N ARG A 47 18.53 -2.91 19.22
CA ARG A 47 19.83 -3.59 19.24
C ARG A 47 20.36 -3.88 17.84
#